data_AF-A0A8X8CVJ8-F1
#
_entry.id   AF-A0A8X8CVJ8-F1
#
_cell.length_a   1.000
_cell.length_b   1.000
_cell.length_c   1.000
_cell.angle_alpha   90.00
_cell.angle_beta   90.00
_cell.angle_gamma   90.00
#
_symmetry.space_group_name_H-M   'P 1'
#
loop_
_entity.id
_entity.type
_entity.pdbx_description
1 polymer ?
#
loop_
_entity_poly.entity_id
_entity_poly.type
_entity_poly.pdbx_seq_one_letter_code
_entity_poly.pdbx_strand_id
1 'polypeptide(L)'
;MLITSSFILCFHTISCWTLVYKLQLGQKGAAIAFSLSTWLNVILLGLYVKFSSACEKTRAPLSREALYSIGEFFRLGVPSAIMVCLKWWSMELLLLLSGLFKNPKLETSVLYIWYF
;
A
#
# COMPACT_ATOMS: atom_id res chain seq x y z
N MET A 1 -15.51 3.97 -2.36
CA MET A 1 -14.03 3.99 -2.26
C MET A 1 -13.54 5.03 -1.27
N LEU A 2 -13.94 6.32 -1.36
CA LEU A 2 -13.52 7.33 -0.36
C LEU A 2 -13.92 6.93 1.08
N ILE A 3 -15.19 6.59 1.29
CA ILE A 3 -15.73 6.22 2.62
C ILE A 3 -15.00 5.01 3.21
N THR A 4 -14.78 3.97 2.39
CA THR A 4 -14.06 2.77 2.83
C THR A 4 -12.62 3.10 3.21
N SER A 5 -11.92 3.91 2.39
CA SER A 5 -10.55 4.33 2.69
C SER A 5 -10.47 5.19 3.95
N SER A 6 -11.40 6.13 4.15
CA SER A 6 -11.48 6.94 5.37
C SER A 6 -11.69 6.07 6.61
N PHE A 7 -12.61 5.09 6.52
CA PHE A 7 -12.85 4.15 7.62
C PHE A 7 -11.61 3.31 7.97
N ILE A 8 -10.93 2.77 6.95
CA ILE A 8 -9.70 1.99 7.15
C ILE A 8 -8.60 2.86 7.75
N LEU A 9 -8.47 4.12 7.33
CA LEU A 9 -7.50 5.05 7.90
C LEU A 9 -7.76 5.27 9.39
N CYS A 10 -9.02 5.57 9.78
CA CYS A 10 -9.38 5.71 11.19
C CYS A 10 -9.07 4.45 11.99
N PHE A 11 -9.44 3.28 11.47
CA PHE A 11 -9.13 1.99 12.09
C PHE A 11 -7.62 1.77 12.23
N HIS A 12 -6.84 2.09 11.19
CA HIS A 12 -5.39 1.96 11.20
C HIS A 12 -4.75 2.86 12.26
N THR A 13 -5.16 4.13 12.34
CA THR A 13 -4.65 5.07 13.35
C THR A 13 -4.92 4.58 14.77
N ILE A 14 -6.15 4.12 15.06
CA ILE A 14 -6.51 3.59 16.39
C ILE A 14 -5.72 2.31 16.69
N SER A 15 -5.58 1.43 15.70
CA SER A 15 -4.83 0.18 15.83
C SER A 15 -3.36 0.44 16.09
N CYS A 16 -2.74 1.35 15.34
CA CYS A 16 -1.36 1.79 15.55
C CYS A 16 -1.17 2.36 16.95
N TRP A 17 -2.05 3.26 17.39
CA TRP A 17 -1.96 3.83 18.73
C TRP A 17 -2.02 2.75 19.83
N THR A 18 -2.96 1.82 19.69
CA THR A 18 -3.15 0.74 20.67
C THR A 18 -1.99 -0.26 20.66
N LEU A 19 -1.61 -0.77 19.49
CA LEU A 19 -0.59 -1.81 19.37
C LEU A 19 0.82 -1.28 19.67
N VAL A 20 1.13 -0.07 19.22
CA VAL A 20 2.46 0.52 19.42
C VAL A 20 2.63 1.03 20.85
N TYR A 21 1.68 1.82 21.37
CA TYR A 21 1.85 2.50 22.65
C TYR A 21 1.19 1.78 23.83
N LYS A 22 -0.06 1.33 23.70
CA LYS A 22 -0.77 0.68 24.83
C LYS A 22 -0.26 -0.72 25.11
N LEU A 23 -0.01 -1.49 24.05
CA LEU A 23 0.53 -2.85 24.14
C LEU A 23 2.06 -2.89 24.06
N GLN A 24 2.71 -1.74 23.89
CA GLN A 24 4.18 -1.59 23.87
C GLN A 24 4.90 -2.51 22.88
N LEU A 25 4.24 -2.89 21.77
CA LEU A 25 4.83 -3.78 20.76
C LEU A 25 5.80 -3.05 19.81
N GLY A 26 5.90 -1.72 19.91
CA GLY A 26 6.80 -0.90 19.11
C GLY A 26 6.62 -1.13 17.61
N GLN A 27 7.73 -1.36 16.89
CA GLN A 27 7.73 -1.59 15.44
C GLN A 27 6.92 -2.83 15.02
N LYS A 28 6.93 -3.90 15.82
CA LYS A 28 6.12 -5.10 15.55
C LYS A 28 4.63 -4.77 15.61
N GLY A 29 4.23 -3.92 16.56
CA GLY A 29 2.87 -3.40 16.67
C GLY A 29 2.42 -2.64 15.43
N ALA A 30 3.29 -1.78 14.88
CA ALA A 30 3.02 -1.05 13.65
C ALA A 30 2.83 -1.99 12.45
N ALA A 31 3.69 -3.01 12.31
CA ALA A 31 3.55 -4.02 11.25
C ALA A 31 2.23 -4.80 11.36
N ILE A 32 1.85 -5.24 12.57
CA ILE A 32 0.57 -5.93 12.81
C ILE A 32 -0.61 -5.01 12.48
N ALA A 33 -0.58 -3.74 12.91
CA ALA A 33 -1.63 -2.77 12.62
C ALA A 33 -1.81 -2.55 11.11
N PHE A 34 -0.70 -2.47 10.36
CA PHE A 34 -0.71 -2.38 8.91
C PHE A 34 -1.33 -3.63 8.25
N SER A 35 -0.92 -4.83 8.68
CA SER A 35 -1.50 -6.09 8.19
C SER A 35 -3.01 -6.17 8.46
N LEU A 36 -3.46 -5.85 9.67
CA LEU A 36 -4.89 -5.85 10.02
C LEU A 36 -5.69 -4.87 9.16
N SER A 37 -5.17 -3.66 8.97
CA SER A 37 -5.83 -2.62 8.18
C SER A 37 -5.93 -3.01 6.69
N THR A 38 -4.89 -3.68 6.18
CA THR A 38 -4.85 -4.18 4.80
C THR A 38 -5.87 -5.31 4.60
N TRP A 39 -5.94 -6.28 5.52
CA TRP A 39 -6.95 -7.34 5.45
C TRP A 39 -8.37 -6.81 5.60
N LEU A 40 -8.59 -5.83 6.48
CA LEU A 40 -9.88 -5.16 6.59
C LEU A 40 -10.27 -4.50 5.26
N ASN A 41 -9.32 -3.84 4.58
CA ASN A 41 -9.56 -3.27 3.25
C ASN A 41 -9.97 -4.33 2.22
N VAL A 42 -9.26 -5.47 2.19
CA VAL A 42 -9.58 -6.59 1.29
C VAL A 42 -10.99 -7.11 1.55
N ILE A 43 -11.38 -7.30 2.82
CA ILE A 43 -12.71 -7.76 3.19
C ILE A 43 -13.77 -6.74 2.74
N LEU A 44 -13.61 -5.46 3.08
CA LEU A 44 -14.57 -4.41 2.73
C LEU A 44 -14.73 -4.27 1.22
N LEU A 45 -13.63 -4.31 0.46
CA LEU A 45 -13.67 -4.25 -0.99
C LEU A 45 -14.33 -5.50 -1.59
N GLY A 46 -14.03 -6.68 -1.06
CA GLY A 46 -14.65 -7.93 -1.47
C GLY A 46 -16.17 -7.92 -1.23
N LEU A 47 -16.61 -7.45 -0.06
CA LEU A 47 -18.03 -7.26 0.26
C LEU A 47 -18.67 -6.24 -0.69
N TYR A 48 -18.00 -5.11 -0.96
CA TYR A 48 -18.49 -4.10 -1.89
C TYR A 48 -18.70 -4.69 -3.30
N VAL A 49 -17.72 -5.40 -3.84
CA VAL A 49 -17.84 -6.05 -5.17
C VAL A 49 -18.96 -7.10 -5.18
N LYS A 50 -19.10 -7.87 -4.10
CA LYS A 50 -20.08 -8.96 -3.98
C LYS A 50 -21.53 -8.48 -3.80
N PHE A 51 -21.77 -7.37 -3.11
CA PHE A 51 -23.11 -6.93 -2.73
C PHE A 51 -23.57 -5.64 -3.43
N SER A 52 -22.65 -4.81 -3.93
CA SER A 52 -23.03 -3.57 -4.62
C SER A 52 -23.61 -3.85 -6.01
N SER A 53 -24.75 -3.21 -6.31
CA SER A 53 -25.35 -3.20 -7.65
C SER A 53 -24.45 -2.48 -8.68
N ALA A 54 -23.61 -1.55 -8.23
CA ALA A 54 -22.67 -0.84 -9.11
C ALA A 54 -21.65 -1.78 -9.77
N CYS A 55 -21.34 -2.90 -9.11
CA CYS A 55 -20.41 -3.91 -9.62
C CYS A 55 -21.12 -5.05 -10.36
N GLU A 56 -22.46 -5.05 -10.48
CA GLU A 56 -23.21 -6.19 -11.02
C GLU A 56 -22.79 -6.56 -12.45
N LYS A 57 -22.55 -5.55 -13.30
CA LYS A 57 -22.12 -5.74 -14.69
C LYS A 57 -20.65 -6.14 -14.86
N THR A 58 -19.81 -5.81 -13.89
CA THR A 58 -18.34 -6.03 -13.93
C THR A 58 -17.88 -7.12 -12.96
N ARG A 59 -18.82 -7.72 -12.21
CA ARG A 59 -18.55 -8.80 -11.28
C ARG A 59 -18.19 -10.05 -12.08
N ALA A 60 -16.89 -10.28 -12.21
CA ALA A 60 -16.39 -11.50 -12.84
C ALA A 60 -16.71 -12.72 -11.96
N PRO A 61 -17.23 -13.82 -12.52
CA PRO A 61 -17.22 -15.09 -11.82
C PRO A 61 -15.77 -15.53 -11.60
N LEU A 62 -15.49 -16.09 -10.42
CA LEU A 62 -14.23 -16.78 -10.16
C LEU A 62 -14.22 -18.08 -10.97
N SER A 63 -13.79 -17.97 -12.23
CA SER A 63 -13.84 -19.05 -13.20
C SER A 63 -12.46 -19.29 -13.81
N ARG A 64 -12.22 -20.49 -14.35
CA ARG A 64 -10.91 -20.85 -14.93
C ARG A 64 -10.59 -20.00 -16.16
N GLU A 65 -11.62 -19.46 -16.81
CA GLU A 65 -11.51 -18.58 -17.96
C GLU A 65 -10.82 -17.27 -17.61
N ALA A 66 -10.99 -16.77 -16.37
CA ALA A 66 -10.29 -15.58 -15.88
C ALA A 66 -8.77 -15.79 -15.79
N LEU A 67 -8.30 -17.05 -15.71
CA LEU A 67 -6.88 -17.38 -15.68
C LEU A 67 -6.25 -17.40 -17.07
N TYR A 68 -7.03 -17.48 -18.17
CA TYR A 68 -6.47 -17.44 -19.52
C TYR A 68 -5.89 -16.06 -19.87
N SER A 69 -6.42 -14.98 -19.29
CA SER A 69 -5.90 -13.62 -19.47
C SER A 69 -4.66 -13.30 -18.63
N ILE A 70 -4.13 -14.25 -17.86
CA ILE A 70 -2.94 -14.02 -17.01
C ILE A 70 -1.72 -13.58 -17.83
N GLY A 71 -1.55 -14.14 -19.04
CA GLY A 71 -0.44 -13.78 -19.92
C GLY A 71 -0.52 -12.33 -20.38
N GLU A 72 -1.72 -11.85 -20.73
CA GLU A 72 -1.96 -10.45 -21.09
C GLU A 72 -1.80 -9.52 -19.88
N PHE A 73 -2.25 -9.96 -18.70
CA PHE A 73 -2.02 -9.25 -17.46
C PHE A 73 -0.53 -9.04 -17.21
N PHE A 74 0.31 -10.08 -17.35
CA PHE A 74 1.76 -9.93 -17.17
C PHE A 74 2.40 -9.08 -18.26
N ARG A 75 1.93 -9.15 -19.51
CA ARG A 75 2.44 -8.32 -20.62
C ARG A 75 2.35 -6.82 -20.31
N LEU A 76 1.29 -6.39 -19.63
CA LEU A 76 1.11 -5.00 -19.20
C LEU A 76 1.61 -4.74 -17.78
N GLY A 77 1.46 -5.72 -16.89
CA GLY A 77 1.79 -5.65 -15.48
C GLY A 77 3.29 -5.60 -15.22
N VAL A 78 4.10 -6.34 -15.98
CA VAL A 78 5.56 -6.35 -15.80
C VAL A 78 6.18 -4.99 -16.14
N PRO A 79 5.93 -4.38 -17.33
CA PRO A 79 6.41 -3.02 -17.61
C PRO A 79 5.92 -2.00 -16.57
N SER A 80 4.65 -2.08 -16.17
CA SER A 80 4.07 -1.18 -15.16
C SER A 80 4.76 -1.33 -13.80
N ALA A 81 5.02 -2.56 -13.36
CA ALA A 81 5.76 -2.83 -12.12
C ALA A 81 7.19 -2.33 -12.20
N ILE A 82 7.89 -2.54 -13.32
CA ILE A 82 9.26 -2.02 -13.55
C ILE A 82 9.26 -0.49 -13.43
N MET A 83 8.32 0.21 -14.07
CA MET A 83 8.24 1.66 -13.98
C MET A 83 8.07 2.16 -12.53
N VAL A 84 7.18 1.54 -11.77
CA VAL A 84 6.94 1.90 -10.35
C VAL A 84 8.16 1.57 -9.49
N CYS A 85 8.77 0.39 -9.68
CA CYS A 85 9.97 -0.03 -8.95
C CYS A 85 11.15 0.89 -9.24
N LEU A 86 11.41 1.23 -10.51
CA LEU A 86 12.49 2.16 -10.88
C LEU A 86 12.28 3.53 -10.24
N LYS A 87 11.04 4.06 -10.25
CA LYS A 87 10.72 5.32 -9.55
C LYS A 87 11.08 5.22 -8.07
N TRP A 88 10.64 4.17 -7.38
CA TRP A 88 10.87 4.01 -5.95
C TRP A 88 12.36 3.79 -5.62
N TRP A 89 13.04 2.94 -6.38
CA TRP A 89 14.47 2.68 -6.19
C TRP A 89 15.32 3.91 -6.46
N SER A 90 14.99 4.73 -7.46
CA SER A 90 15.67 6.00 -7.67
C SER A 90 15.53 6.93 -6.46
N MET A 91 14.36 6.99 -5.84
CA MET A 91 14.15 7.77 -4.60
C MET A 91 15.00 7.22 -3.44
N GLU A 92 14.99 5.91 -3.21
CA GLU A 92 15.79 5.26 -2.18
C GLU A 92 17.30 5.47 -2.40
N LEU A 93 17.79 5.35 -3.64
CA LEU A 93 19.18 5.59 -3.98
C LEU A 93 19.58 7.04 -3.70
N LEU A 94 18.73 8.01 -4.04
CA LEU A 94 19.00 9.42 -3.76
C LEU A 94 19.02 9.71 -2.26
N LEU A 95 18.10 9.10 -1.49
CA LEU A 95 18.09 9.20 -0.04
C LEU A 95 19.37 8.60 0.57
N LEU A 96 19.81 7.42 0.11
CA LEU A 96 21.07 6.79 0.53
C LEU A 96 22.29 7.66 0.19
N LEU A 97 22.35 8.20 -1.04
CA LEU A 97 23.44 9.08 -1.48
C LEU A 97 23.50 10.38 -0.66
N SER A 98 22.36 10.93 -0.25
CA SER A 98 22.31 12.13 0.59
C SER A 98 22.97 11.94 1.96
N GLY A 99 22.97 10.70 2.47
CA GLY A 99 23.67 10.31 3.69
C GLY A 99 25.20 10.36 3.60
N LEU A 100 25.78 10.45 2.39
CA LEU A 100 27.23 10.54 2.17
C LEU A 100 27.77 11.97 2.09
N PHE A 101 26.90 12.99 2.06
CA PHE A 101 27.31 14.38 2.00
C PHE A 101 27.92 14.87 3.32
N LYS A 102 28.62 16.01 3.27
CA LYS A 102 29.27 16.63 4.44
C LYS A 102 28.28 16.95 5.57
N ASN A 103 27.02 17.25 5.26
CA ASN A 103 25.97 17.49 6.24
C ASN A 103 24.76 16.55 5.99
N PRO A 104 24.89 15.25 6.31
CA PRO A 104 23.92 14.26 5.88
C PRO A 104 22.55 14.47 6.52
N LYS A 105 22.49 15.01 7.74
CA LYS A 105 21.21 15.32 8.42
C LYS A 105 20.40 16.37 7.65
N LEU A 106 21.04 17.43 7.18
CA LEU A 106 20.38 18.50 6.43
C LEU A 106 19.94 17.99 5.06
N GLU A 107 20.86 17.41 4.29
CA GLU A 107 20.60 16.96 2.91
C GLU A 107 19.52 15.86 2.86
N THR A 108 19.60 14.87 3.77
CA THR A 108 18.58 13.81 3.86
C THR A 108 17.21 14.37 4.23
N SER A 109 17.14 15.35 5.16
CA SER A 109 15.87 15.94 5.59
C SER A 109 15.22 16.77 4.47
N VAL A 110 16.02 17.55 3.72
CA VAL A 110 15.54 18.35 2.59
C VAL A 110 14.98 17.44 1.49
N LEU A 111 15.70 16.37 1.14
CA LEU A 111 15.20 15.41 0.16
C LEU A 111 13.97 14.67 0.66
N TYR A 112 13.92 14.26 1.92
CA TYR A 112 12.75 13.60 2.48
C TYR A 112 11.48 14.45 2.35
N ILE A 113 11.56 15.75 2.66
CA ILE A 113 10.44 16.70 2.49
C ILE A 113 10.08 16.91 1.01
N TRP A 114 11.04 16.83 0.10
CA TRP A 114 10.77 17.00 -1.33
C TRP A 114 10.04 15.79 -1.94
N TYR A 115 10.31 14.58 -1.44
CA TYR A 115 9.73 13.34 -1.95
C TYR A 115 8.39 12.94 -1.33
N PHE A 116 8.05 13.44 -0.13
CA PHE A 116 6.85 13.06 0.65
C PHE A 116 6.01 14.27 1.04
#